data_AF-A0A933FCC3-F1
#
_entry.id   AF-A0A933FCC3-F1
#
_cell.length_a   1.000
_cell.length_b   1.000
_cell.length_c   1.000
_cell.angle_alpha   90.00
_cell.angle_beta   90.00
_cell.angle_gamma   90.00
#
_symmetry.space_group_name_H-M   'P 1'
#
loop_
_entity.id
_entity.type
_entity.pdbx_description
1 polymer ?
#
loop_
_entity_poly.entity_id
_entity_poly.type
_entity_poly.pdbx_seq_one_letter_code
_entity_poly.pdbx_strand_id
1 'polypeptide(L)'
;MAPLVTERFRTTFRALRYRDFRLFFAGQGLSLVGTWMQQVAMSWLMYRLTGSAFMLGAMAFATQFPSFLMAPVAGVLADRLSRHRIVIATQALSMLQAA
;
A
#
# COMPACT_ATOMS: atom_id res chain seq x y z
N MET A 1 -8.40 -31.17 -23.62
CA MET A 1 -7.43 -30.41 -22.81
C MET A 1 -7.85 -28.91 -22.71
N ALA A 2 -9.05 -28.60 -22.20
CA ALA A 2 -9.55 -27.21 -22.06
C ALA A 2 -10.84 -27.03 -21.19
N PRO A 3 -10.86 -27.38 -19.88
CA PRO A 3 -11.90 -26.79 -19.01
C PRO A 3 -11.39 -26.24 -17.65
N LEU A 4 -10.09 -26.19 -17.40
CA LEU A 4 -9.56 -25.80 -16.07
C LEU A 4 -9.49 -24.28 -15.83
N VAL A 5 -9.61 -23.45 -16.87
CA VAL A 5 -9.47 -21.98 -16.76
C VAL A 5 -10.77 -21.32 -16.30
N THR A 6 -11.92 -21.76 -16.81
CA THR A 6 -13.22 -21.10 -16.59
C THR A 6 -13.74 -21.27 -15.14
N GLU A 7 -13.50 -22.41 -14.51
CA GLU A 7 -13.83 -22.69 -13.10
C GLU A 7 -13.01 -21.83 -12.12
N ARG A 8 -11.76 -21.52 -12.47
CA ARG A 8 -10.82 -20.78 -11.61
C ARG A 8 -11.24 -19.32 -11.44
N PHE A 9 -11.73 -18.66 -12.50
CA PHE A 9 -12.28 -17.31 -12.42
C PHE A 9 -13.51 -17.21 -11.49
N ARG A 10 -14.35 -18.24 -11.47
CA ARG A 10 -15.56 -18.28 -10.63
C ARG A 10 -15.24 -18.42 -9.14
N THR A 11 -14.09 -19.01 -8.81
CA THR A 11 -13.60 -19.15 -7.43
C THR A 11 -12.77 -17.95 -6.97
N THR A 12 -12.03 -17.28 -7.86
CA THR A 12 -11.25 -16.08 -7.54
C THR A 12 -12.12 -14.91 -7.06
N PHE A 13 -13.28 -14.66 -7.68
CA PHE A 13 -14.19 -13.59 -7.27
C PHE A 13 -15.18 -14.01 -6.16
N ARG A 14 -15.09 -15.24 -5.65
CA ARG A 14 -15.95 -15.72 -4.55
C ARG A 14 -15.74 -14.92 -3.26
N ALA A 15 -14.54 -14.39 -3.03
CA ALA A 15 -14.22 -13.54 -1.88
C ALA A 15 -14.99 -12.20 -1.90
N LEU A 16 -15.27 -11.62 -3.07
CA LEU A 16 -16.04 -10.37 -3.21
C LEU A 16 -17.53 -10.54 -2.89
N ARG A 17 -18.00 -11.78 -2.68
CA ARG A 17 -19.38 -12.07 -2.27
C ARG A 17 -19.64 -11.74 -0.80
N TYR A 18 -18.59 -11.65 0.02
CA TYR A 18 -18.67 -11.22 1.42
C TYR A 18 -18.63 -9.69 1.50
N ARG A 19 -19.64 -9.10 2.14
CA ARG A 19 -19.83 -7.63 2.23
C ARG A 19 -18.63 -6.94 2.89
N ASP A 20 -18.09 -7.52 3.97
CA ASP A 20 -16.95 -6.97 4.69
C ASP A 20 -15.67 -7.00 3.84
N PHE A 21 -15.43 -8.09 3.11
CA PHE A 21 -14.30 -8.19 2.20
C PHE A 21 -14.41 -7.20 1.04
N ARG A 22 -15.61 -6.96 0.50
CA ARG A 22 -15.83 -5.99 -0.57
C ARG A 22 -15.60 -4.55 -0.12
N LEU A 23 -16.05 -4.20 1.09
CA LEU A 23 -15.80 -2.90 1.71
C LEU A 23 -14.30 -2.69 1.96
N PHE A 24 -13.63 -3.70 2.52
CA PHE A 24 -12.18 -3.65 2.72
C PHE A 24 -11.42 -3.52 1.41
N PHE A 25 -11.78 -4.30 0.38
CA PHE A 25 -11.11 -4.28 -0.92
C PHE A 25 -11.28 -2.93 -1.63
N ALA A 26 -12.50 -2.39 -1.65
CA ALA A 26 -12.78 -1.09 -2.26
C ALA A 26 -12.14 0.06 -1.47
N GLY A 27 -12.25 0.02 -0.14
CA GLY A 27 -11.63 1.02 0.74
C GLY A 27 -10.11 1.00 0.61
N GLN A 28 -9.50 -0.18 0.64
CA GLN A 28 -8.06 -0.29 0.52
C GLN A 28 -7.55 0.05 -0.89
N GLY A 29 -8.32 -0.29 -1.93
CA GLY A 29 -8.02 0.16 -3.29
C GLY A 29 -8.05 1.68 -3.41
N LEU A 30 -9.07 2.33 -2.84
CA LEU A 30 -9.20 3.79 -2.84
C LEU A 30 -8.08 4.46 -2.04
N SER A 31 -7.75 3.93 -0.86
CA SER A 31 -6.61 4.41 -0.05
C SER A 31 -5.30 4.31 -0.82
N LEU A 32 -5.06 3.20 -1.53
CA LEU A 32 -3.87 3.04 -2.35
C LEU A 32 -3.79 4.11 -3.44
N VAL A 33 -4.90 4.36 -4.13
CA VAL A 33 -5.00 5.42 -5.16
C VAL A 33 -4.69 6.79 -4.54
N GLY A 34 -5.25 7.07 -3.37
CA GLY A 34 -4.97 8.30 -2.62
C GLY A 34 -3.47 8.45 -2.29
N THR A 35 -2.82 7.39 -1.82
CA THR A 35 -1.37 7.38 -1.54
C THR A 35 -0.55 7.66 -2.80
N TRP A 36 -0.90 7.05 -3.93
CA TRP A 36 -0.21 7.31 -5.21
C TRP A 36 -0.42 8.74 -5.69
N MET A 37 -1.64 9.26 -5.59
CA MET A 37 -1.92 10.66 -5.91
C MET A 37 -1.14 11.62 -5.02
N GLN A 38 -1.06 11.34 -3.71
CA GLN A 38 -0.28 12.14 -2.77
C GLN A 38 1.22 12.11 -3.14
N GLN A 39 1.76 10.95 -3.49
CA GLN A 39 3.16 10.83 -3.90
C GLN A 39 3.47 11.64 -5.17
N VAL A 40 2.59 11.59 -6.17
CA VAL A 40 2.72 12.40 -7.40
C VAL A 40 2.61 13.89 -7.11
N ALA A 41 1.63 14.29 -6.28
CA ALA A 41 1.44 15.69 -5.90
C ALA A 41 2.65 16.24 -5.12
N MET A 42 3.20 15.47 -4.18
CA MET A 42 4.41 15.83 -3.43
C MET A 42 5.64 15.93 -4.34
N SER A 43 5.79 15.01 -5.28
CA SER A 43 6.87 15.06 -6.28
C SER A 43 6.76 16.33 -7.14
N TRP A 44 5.55 16.62 -7.64
CA TRP A 44 5.28 17.81 -8.43
C TRP A 44 5.51 19.11 -7.64
N LEU A 45 5.12 19.14 -6.36
CA LEU A 45 5.33 20.29 -5.47
C LEU A 45 6.81 20.55 -5.20
N MET A 46 7.60 19.51 -4.93
CA MET A 46 9.05 19.60 -4.82
C MET A 46 9.68 20.12 -6.11
N TYR A 47 9.26 19.62 -7.27
CA TYR A 47 9.74 20.11 -8.56
C TYR A 47 9.47 21.61 -8.74
N ARG A 48 8.26 22.07 -8.40
CA ARG A 48 7.86 23.48 -8.46
C ARG A 48 8.65 24.37 -7.50
N LEU A 49 8.95 23.88 -6.30
CA LEU A 49 9.67 24.64 -5.27
C LEU A 49 11.18 24.70 -5.53
N THR A 50 11.77 23.65 -6.10
CA THR A 50 13.22 23.55 -6.24
C THR A 50 13.72 23.81 -7.67
N GLY A 51 12.93 23.49 -8.70
CA GLY A 51 13.36 23.57 -10.10
C GLY A 51 14.47 22.59 -10.50
N SER A 52 14.85 21.66 -9.61
CA SER A 52 15.96 20.72 -9.81
C SER A 52 15.52 19.27 -9.63
N ALA A 53 15.77 18.45 -10.64
CA ALA A 53 15.52 17.00 -10.62
C ALA A 53 16.35 16.25 -9.55
N PHE A 54 17.44 16.84 -9.05
CA PHE A 54 18.28 16.23 -8.02
C PHE A 54 17.59 16.15 -6.66
N MET A 55 16.86 17.20 -6.24
CA MET A 55 16.15 17.19 -4.96
C MET A 55 14.91 16.29 -4.98
N LEU A 56 14.27 16.12 -6.14
CA LEU A 56 13.28 15.06 -6.37
C LEU A 56 13.87 13.66 -6.10
N GLY A 57 15.05 13.39 -6.66
CA GLY A 57 15.77 12.13 -6.45
C GLY A 57 16.14 11.91 -4.98
N ALA A 58 16.64 12.95 -4.30
CA ALA A 58 16.97 12.89 -2.87
C ALA A 58 15.73 12.66 -1.99
N MET A 59 14.59 13.27 -2.33
CA MET A 59 13.32 13.11 -1.60
C MET A 59 12.71 11.71 -1.80
N ALA A 60 12.77 11.17 -3.02
CA ALA A 60 12.41 9.78 -3.29
C ALA A 60 13.30 8.80 -2.50
N PHE A 61 14.61 9.10 -2.40
CA PHE A 61 15.54 8.30 -1.62
C PHE A 61 15.22 8.36 -0.12
N ALA A 62 14.98 9.56 0.42
CA ALA A 62 14.64 9.77 1.83
C ALA A 62 13.30 9.12 2.23
N THR A 63 12.36 8.96 1.30
CA THR A 63 11.08 8.28 1.54
C THR A 63 11.18 6.75 1.44
N GLN A 64 12.03 6.19 0.56
CA GLN A 64 12.22 4.74 0.46
C GLN A 64 13.23 4.17 1.46
N PHE A 65 14.23 4.95 1.87
CA PHE A 65 15.30 4.50 2.75
C PHE A 65 14.79 3.95 4.10
N PRO A 66 13.83 4.59 4.79
CA PRO A 66 13.26 4.06 6.04
C PRO A 66 12.54 2.72 5.82
N SER A 67 11.79 2.59 4.71
CA SER A 67 11.11 1.34 4.37
C SER A 67 12.08 0.21 4.11
N PHE A 68 13.22 0.50 3.46
CA PHE A 68 14.27 -0.48 3.22
C PHE A 68 14.90 -0.99 4.51
N LEU A 69 15.15 -0.08 5.47
CA LEU A 69 15.72 -0.43 6.77
C LEU A 69 14.72 -1.19 7.65
N MET A 70 13.43 -0.85 7.54
CA MET A 70 12.36 -1.53 8.28
C MET A 70 11.89 -2.84 7.66
N ALA A 71 12.20 -3.13 6.40
CA ALA A 71 11.80 -4.37 5.72
C ALA A 71 12.17 -5.67 6.47
N PRO A 72 13.42 -5.87 6.93
CA PRO A 72 13.78 -7.07 7.70
C PRO A 72 13.08 -7.12 9.07
N VAL A 73 12.90 -5.98 9.73
CA VAL A 73 12.20 -5.90 11.03
C VAL A 73 10.72 -6.23 10.86
N ALA A 74 10.08 -5.71 9.81
CA ALA A 74 8.70 -6.00 9.45
C ALA A 74 8.51 -7.48 9.08
N GLY A 75 9.48 -8.10 8.40
CA GLY A 75 9.47 -9.53 8.09
C GLY A 75 9.51 -10.40 9.35
N VAL A 76 10.41 -10.10 10.29
CA VAL A 76 10.51 -10.83 11.57
C VAL A 76 9.24 -10.64 12.42
N LEU A 77 8.67 -9.43 12.45
CA LEU A 77 7.39 -9.18 13.12
C LEU A 77 6.22 -9.93 12.45
N ALA A 78 6.20 -10.00 11.12
CA ALA A 78 5.16 -10.68 10.35
C ALA A 78 5.14 -12.20 10.57
N ASP A 79 6.31 -12.80 10.81
CA ASP A 79 6.43 -14.22 11.11
C ASP A 79 6.08 -14.57 12.57
N ARG A 80 6.20 -13.60 13.49
CA ARG A 80 5.98 -13.83 14.93
C ARG A 80 4.60 -13.38 15.44
N LEU A 81 3.90 -12.49 14.74
CA LEU A 81 2.60 -11.95 15.17
C LEU A 81 1.47 -12.34 14.23
N SER A 82 0.26 -12.48 14.79
CA SER A 82 -0.96 -12.71 14.01
C SER A 82 -1.17 -11.57 12.99
N ARG A 83 -1.17 -11.90 11.68
CA ARG A 83 -1.30 -10.96 10.55
C ARG A 83 -2.42 -9.92 10.74
N HIS A 84 -3.53 -10.30 11.37
CA HIS A 84 -4.66 -9.41 11.67
C HIS A 84 -4.28 -8.21 12.56
N ARG A 85 -3.47 -8.44 13.62
CA ARG A 85 -3.04 -7.38 14.54
C ARG A 85 -2.06 -6.41 13.87
N ILE A 86 -1.21 -6.93 12.99
CA ILE A 86 -0.27 -6.11 12.22
C ILE A 86 -1.03 -5.19 11.27
N VAL A 87 -2.01 -5.71 10.54
CA VAL A 87 -2.83 -4.91 9.62
C VAL A 87 -3.56 -3.78 10.35
N ILE A 88 -4.18 -4.06 11.50
CA ILE A 88 -4.86 -3.03 12.30
C ILE A 88 -3.88 -1.96 12.80
N ALA A 89 -2.73 -2.37 13.35
CA ALA A 89 -1.72 -1.43 13.86
C ALA A 89 -1.16 -0.53 12.74
N THR A 90 -0.89 -1.11 11.57
CA THR A 90 -0.35 -0.36 10.42
C THR A 90 -1.40 0.59 9.86
N GLN A 91 -2.66 0.16 9.75
CA GLN A 91 -3.76 1.05 9.31
C GLN A 91 -3.95 2.24 10.28
N ALA A 92 -3.90 1.99 11.59
CA ALA A 92 -4.02 3.06 12.58
C ALA A 92 -2.87 4.06 12.50
N LEU A 93 -1.63 3.58 12.29
CA LEU A 93 -0.47 4.43 12.10
C LEU A 93 -0.59 5.29 10.83
N SER A 94 -1.06 4.71 9.72
CA SER A 94 -1.27 5.45 8.48
C SER A 94 -2.34 6.53 8.61
N MET A 95 -3.42 6.29 9.37
CA MET A 95 -4.42 7.32 9.66
C MET A 95 -3.84 8.46 10.50
N LEU A 96 -3.02 8.14 11.51
CA LEU A 96 -2.31 9.14 12.32
C LEU A 96 -1.33 9.99 11.50
N GLN A 97 -0.64 9.39 10.53
CA GLN A 97 0.28 10.10 9.65
C GLN A 97 -0.43 11.01 8.63
N ALA A 98 -1.71 10.73 8.33
CA ALA A 98 -2.52 11.48 7.40
C ALA A 98 -3.31 12.64 8.05
N ALA A 99 -3.42 12.66 9.38
CA ALA A 99 -4.03 13.74 10.15
C ALA A 99 -3.03 14.88 10.38
#